data_AF-A0A955XVS2-F1
#
_entry.id   AF-A0A955XVS2-F1
#
_cell.length_a   1.000
_cell.length_b   1.000
_cell.length_c   1.000
_cell.angle_alpha   90.00
_cell.angle_beta   90.00
_cell.angle_gamma   90.00
#
_symmetry.space_group_name_H-M   'P 1'
#
loop_
_entity.id
_entity.type
_entity.pdbx_description
1 polymer ?
#
loop_
_entity_poly.entity_id
_entity_poly.type
_entity_poly.pdbx_seq_one_letter_code
_entity_poly.pdbx_strand_id
1 'polypeptide(L)'
;MNFLNPMLLAGLALAAVPIVIHLINRKRAVKRPFPMLEFLLRSEKRMAKRLKVKQLLLLASRIAILLLIPLAMAQPYLLSQTGATDDERLPAAVVFVVDDTLSMNQEVAGESSFDLARSVILERVDTLRQWDAVALVLARSPATAPVPELTEDHGELRAWLEEAEAASSRSGSLVEGLRLAAEIHELGQQPVRRTVILTDNTAGAWRTTESIENLGRGLGTVEVIDVMADRPRENVAIVDAGYQESVEASEHD
;
A
#
# COMPACT_ATOMS: atom_id res chain seq x y z
N MET A 1 16.81 6.39 7.14
CA MET A 1 15.66 6.10 8.00
C MET A 1 14.60 7.12 7.67
N ASN A 2 13.57 6.68 6.97
CA ASN A 2 12.44 7.54 6.63
C ASN A 2 11.26 7.07 7.51
N PHE A 3 10.35 7.98 7.85
CA PHE A 3 9.24 7.70 8.75
C PHE A 3 7.93 8.03 8.03
N LEU A 4 6.91 7.16 8.13
CA LEU A 4 5.62 7.41 7.48
C LEU A 4 4.96 8.69 8.01
N ASN A 5 5.09 8.93 9.32
CA ASN A 5 4.49 10.07 9.99
C ASN A 5 5.50 10.77 10.91
N PRO A 6 6.35 11.69 10.39
CA PRO A 6 7.42 12.31 11.18
C PRO A 6 6.90 13.19 12.32
N MET A 7 5.67 13.72 12.24
CA MET A 7 5.07 14.54 13.29
C MET A 7 4.79 13.74 14.56
N LEU A 8 4.55 12.43 14.46
CA LEU A 8 4.31 11.55 15.61
C LEU A 8 5.57 11.31 16.45
N LEU A 9 6.77 11.60 15.92
CA LEU A 9 8.01 11.59 16.71
C LEU A 9 7.99 12.66 17.82
N ALA A 10 7.15 13.69 17.73
CA ALA A 10 6.92 14.61 18.84
C ALA A 10 6.41 13.89 20.11
N GLY A 11 5.74 12.74 19.95
CA GLY A 11 5.33 11.87 21.05
C GLY A 11 6.50 11.33 21.88
N LEU A 12 7.74 11.31 21.35
CA LEU A 12 8.94 10.97 22.13
C LEU A 12 9.17 11.93 23.30
N ALA A 13 8.64 13.16 23.25
CA ALA A 13 8.69 14.09 24.38
C ALA A 13 8.00 13.54 25.64
N LEU A 14 6.97 12.69 25.49
CA LEU A 14 6.29 12.05 26.62
C LEU A 14 7.20 11.06 27.37
N ALA A 15 8.19 10.46 26.69
CA ALA A 15 9.15 9.58 27.34
C ALA A 15 10.10 10.33 28.30
N ALA A 16 10.21 11.66 28.19
CA ALA A 16 10.97 12.49 29.12
C ALA A 16 10.26 12.66 30.49
N VAL A 17 8.93 12.53 30.54
CA VAL A 17 8.12 12.69 31.76
C VAL A 17 8.57 11.78 32.92
N PRO A 18 8.68 10.44 32.76
CA PRO A 18 9.15 9.57 33.83
C PRO A 18 10.60 9.83 34.26
N ILE A 19 11.45 10.29 33.34
CA ILE A 19 12.85 10.64 33.62
C ILE A 19 12.90 11.87 34.54
N VAL A 20 12.13 12.91 34.19
CA VAL A 20 12.03 14.14 34.99
C VAL A 20 11.43 13.85 36.37
N ILE A 21 10.34 13.07 36.43
CA ILE A 21 9.72 12.66 37.70
C ILE A 21 10.72 11.88 38.56
N HIS A 22 11.52 10.96 37.98
CA HIS A 22 12.54 10.23 38.71
C HIS A 22 13.63 11.15 39.28
N LEU A 23 14.07 12.14 38.50
CA LEU A 23 15.08 13.11 38.93
C LEU A 23 14.58 13.96 40.11
N ILE A 24 13.31 14.40 40.06
CA ILE A 24 12.66 15.18 41.12
C ILE A 24 12.40 14.31 42.37
N ASN A 25 12.01 13.05 42.21
CA ASN A 25 11.77 12.13 43.33
C ASN A 25 13.05 11.60 43.99
N ARG A 26 14.23 11.95 43.47
CA ARG A 26 15.51 11.69 44.15
C ARG A 26 15.71 12.64 45.32
N LYS A 27 14.75 12.69 46.25
CA LYS A 27 14.91 13.37 47.54
C LYS A 27 16.08 12.70 48.27
N ARG A 28 17.10 13.49 48.61
CA ARG A 28 18.24 13.03 49.41
C ARG A 28 17.69 12.52 50.73
N ALA A 29 17.90 11.24 51.03
CA ALA A 29 17.59 10.69 52.34
C ALA A 29 18.36 11.50 53.40
N VAL A 30 17.64 12.19 54.26
CA VAL A 30 18.23 12.96 55.36
C VAL A 30 18.86 11.95 56.32
N LYS A 31 20.19 11.94 56.37
CA LYS A 31 20.94 11.05 57.28
C LYS A 31 20.70 11.53 58.71
N ARG A 32 19.87 10.81 59.48
CA ARG A 32 19.82 10.99 60.93
C ARG A 32 20.74 9.96 61.58
N PRO A 33 21.71 10.37 62.42
CA PRO A 33 22.56 9.44 63.14
C PRO A 33 21.71 8.71 64.19
N PHE A 34 21.50 7.41 64.01
CA PHE A 34 20.82 6.54 64.98
C PHE A 34 21.83 5.47 65.44
N PRO A 35 22.43 5.61 66.64
CA PRO A 35 23.59 4.81 67.07
C PRO A 35 23.34 3.29 67.15
N MET A 36 22.09 2.86 67.35
CA MET A 36 21.75 1.43 67.41
C MET A 36 21.84 0.68 66.07
N LEU A 37 21.84 1.39 64.92
CA LEU A 37 21.76 0.75 63.59
C LEU A 37 23.13 0.47 62.94
N GLU A 38 24.24 1.00 63.45
CA GLU A 38 25.56 0.82 62.83
C GLU A 38 26.02 -0.64 62.80
N PHE A 39 25.59 -1.46 63.77
CA PHE A 39 25.85 -2.91 63.78
C PHE A 39 25.02 -3.69 62.75
N LEU A 40 23.81 -3.23 62.42
CA LEU A 40 22.91 -3.88 61.45
C LEU A 40 23.32 -3.56 59.99
N LEU A 41 23.78 -2.32 59.76
CA LEU A 41 24.13 -1.79 58.43
C LEU A 41 25.40 -2.43 57.82
N ARG A 42 26.27 -3.08 58.62
CA ARG A 42 27.43 -3.83 58.11
C ARG A 42 27.01 -5.05 57.28
N SER A 43 25.81 -5.59 57.48
CA SER A 43 25.25 -6.73 56.72
C SER A 43 24.47 -6.31 55.45
N GLU A 44 23.95 -5.08 55.40
CA GLU A 44 22.98 -4.65 54.37
C GLU A 44 23.58 -4.11 53.06
N LYS A 45 24.91 -3.98 52.93
CA LYS A 45 25.53 -3.43 51.70
C LYS A 45 25.18 -4.22 50.43
N ARG A 46 24.89 -5.53 50.53
CA ARG A 46 24.46 -6.35 49.39
C ARG A 46 23.01 -6.10 48.99
N MET A 47 22.10 -5.90 49.95
CA MET A 47 20.69 -5.59 49.66
C MET A 47 20.53 -4.22 49.00
N ALA A 48 21.26 -3.21 49.48
CA ALA A 48 21.21 -1.86 48.91
C ALA A 48 21.65 -1.80 47.43
N LYS A 49 22.64 -2.63 47.02
CA LYS A 49 23.05 -2.75 45.61
C LYS A 49 21.97 -3.41 44.75
N ARG A 50 21.34 -4.49 45.23
CA ARG A 50 20.26 -5.19 44.50
C ARG A 50 19.04 -4.30 44.30
N LEU A 51 18.65 -3.53 45.33
CA LEU A 51 17.56 -2.56 45.23
C LEU A 51 17.82 -1.47 44.18
N LYS A 52 19.06 -0.96 44.10
CA LYS A 52 19.44 0.01 43.05
C LYS A 52 19.34 -0.55 41.64
N VAL A 53 19.82 -1.78 41.42
CA VAL A 53 19.72 -2.43 40.09
C VAL A 53 18.26 -2.68 39.71
N LYS A 54 17.44 -3.17 40.65
CA LYS A 54 16.01 -3.39 40.42
C LYS A 54 15.28 -2.08 40.09
N GLN A 55 15.62 -0.98 40.78
CA GLN A 55 15.08 0.35 40.48
C GLN A 55 15.50 0.85 39.10
N LEU A 56 16.74 0.61 38.69
CA LEU A 56 17.22 0.99 37.34
C LEU A 56 16.48 0.21 36.25
N LEU A 57 16.30 -1.11 36.44
CA LEU A 57 15.58 -1.96 35.49
C LEU A 57 14.10 -1.59 35.40
N LEU A 58 13.44 -1.29 36.52
CA LEU A 58 12.05 -0.82 36.53
C LEU A 58 11.89 0.55 35.86
N LEU A 59 12.89 1.43 35.99
CA LEU A 59 12.90 2.71 35.30
C LEU A 59 13.07 2.51 33.79
N ALA A 60 14.03 1.68 33.39
CA ALA A 60 14.30 1.37 31.99
C ALA A 60 13.07 0.73 31.30
N SER A 61 12.39 -0.23 31.96
CA SER A 61 11.20 -0.86 31.39
C SER A 61 10.04 0.14 31.21
N ARG A 62 9.84 1.04 32.18
CA ARG A 62 8.79 2.07 32.09
C ARG A 62 9.05 3.04 30.93
N ILE A 63 10.30 3.43 30.72
CA ILE A 63 10.68 4.30 29.60
C ILE A 63 10.57 3.54 28.27
N ALA A 64 11.00 2.29 28.22
CA ALA A 64 10.93 1.46 27.01
C ALA A 64 9.48 1.31 26.50
N ILE A 65 8.53 1.02 27.39
CA ILE A 65 7.10 0.91 27.03
C ILE A 65 6.58 2.23 26.45
N LEU A 66 6.95 3.37 27.05
CA LEU A 66 6.52 4.69 26.58
C LEU A 66 7.18 5.13 25.27
N LEU A 67 8.37 4.61 24.96
CA LEU A 67 9.05 4.85 23.67
C LEU A 67 8.51 3.94 22.56
N LEU A 68 8.13 2.70 22.89
CA LEU A 68 7.60 1.72 21.95
C LEU A 68 6.30 2.19 21.30
N ILE A 69 5.41 2.88 22.02
CA ILE A 69 4.13 3.37 21.49
C ILE A 69 4.32 4.36 20.33
N PRO A 70 4.99 5.52 20.51
CA PRO A 70 5.20 6.47 19.42
C PRO A 70 6.11 5.88 18.33
N LEU A 71 7.04 4.98 18.65
CA LEU A 71 7.87 4.33 17.65
C LEU A 71 7.06 3.34 16.78
N ALA A 72 6.14 2.58 17.37
CA ALA A 72 5.23 1.72 16.63
C ALA A 72 4.25 2.54 15.76
N MET A 73 3.75 3.67 16.29
CA MET A 73 2.87 4.57 15.53
C MET A 73 3.62 5.35 14.43
N ALA A 74 4.90 5.64 14.61
CA ALA A 74 5.73 6.31 13.61
C ALA A 74 6.16 5.39 12.46
N GLN A 75 5.96 4.07 12.60
CA GLN A 75 6.29 3.03 11.63
C GLN A 75 7.64 3.28 10.92
N PRO A 76 8.78 3.19 11.65
CA PRO A 76 10.09 3.43 11.08
C PRO A 76 10.40 2.41 9.99
N TYR A 77 10.77 2.90 8.80
CA TYR A 77 11.19 2.04 7.71
C TYR A 77 12.61 2.39 7.24
N LEU A 78 13.35 1.33 6.86
CA LEU A 78 14.69 1.42 6.33
C LEU A 78 14.61 1.22 4.81
N LEU A 79 14.72 2.30 4.03
CA LEU A 79 14.94 2.16 2.60
C LEU A 79 16.39 1.70 2.38
N SER A 80 16.58 0.46 1.98
CA SER A 80 17.83 -0.02 1.42
C SER A 80 17.81 0.18 -0.09
N GLN A 81 18.71 1.03 -0.59
CA GLN A 81 18.96 1.20 -2.02
C GLN A 81 19.92 0.11 -2.51
N THR A 82 19.49 -1.14 -2.59
CA THR A 82 20.21 -2.18 -3.34
C THR A 82 19.23 -3.25 -3.81
N GLY A 83 19.24 -3.52 -5.11
CA GLY A 83 18.26 -4.34 -5.80
C GLY A 83 18.24 -5.81 -5.40
N ALA A 84 17.09 -6.43 -5.69
CA ALA A 84 16.66 -7.81 -5.46
C ALA A 84 15.95 -8.08 -4.11
N THR A 85 14.61 -8.10 -4.20
CA THR A 85 13.61 -8.82 -3.37
C THR A 85 13.51 -8.50 -1.87
N ASP A 86 13.33 -7.23 -1.51
CA ASP A 86 12.59 -6.84 -0.28
C ASP A 86 11.17 -6.32 -0.58
N ASP A 87 10.89 -6.02 -1.86
CA ASP A 87 9.58 -5.58 -2.39
C ASP A 87 8.48 -6.63 -2.14
N GLU A 88 8.85 -7.90 -1.98
CA GLU A 88 7.93 -8.99 -1.68
C GLU A 88 7.56 -9.08 -0.19
N ARG A 89 8.25 -8.40 0.73
CA ARG A 89 8.01 -8.56 2.19
C ARG A 89 7.21 -7.43 2.82
N LEU A 90 7.07 -6.31 2.14
CA LEU A 90 6.32 -5.16 2.61
C LEU A 90 4.91 -5.17 2.01
N PRO A 91 3.90 -4.61 2.70
CA PRO A 91 2.59 -4.42 2.11
C PRO A 91 2.68 -3.57 0.84
N ALA A 92 2.17 -4.12 -0.27
CA ALA A 92 2.14 -3.42 -1.55
C ALA A 92 0.72 -2.92 -1.85
N ALA A 93 0.63 -1.70 -2.39
CA ALA A 93 -0.54 -1.24 -3.14
C ALA A 93 -0.32 -1.61 -4.60
N VAL A 94 -1.16 -2.49 -5.13
CA VAL A 94 -1.13 -2.95 -6.53
C VAL A 94 -2.35 -2.41 -7.25
N VAL A 95 -2.15 -1.49 -8.19
CA VAL A 95 -3.23 -0.97 -9.02
C VAL A 95 -3.13 -1.60 -10.40
N PHE A 96 -4.16 -2.36 -10.78
CA PHE A 96 -4.30 -2.90 -12.12
C PHE A 96 -4.97 -1.85 -13.01
N VAL A 97 -4.30 -1.47 -14.09
CA VAL A 97 -4.84 -0.56 -15.11
C VAL A 97 -5.10 -1.38 -16.35
N VAL A 98 -6.37 -1.62 -16.64
CA VAL A 98 -6.80 -2.47 -17.76
C VAL A 98 -7.29 -1.60 -18.90
N ASP A 99 -6.74 -1.81 -20.07
CA ASP A 99 -7.27 -1.26 -21.31
C ASP A 99 -8.72 -1.72 -21.52
N ASP A 100 -9.63 -0.77 -21.66
CA ASP A 100 -11.08 -1.02 -21.78
C ASP A 100 -11.60 -0.51 -23.13
N THR A 101 -10.77 -0.68 -24.17
CA THR A 101 -11.09 -0.35 -25.57
C THR A 101 -11.70 -1.51 -26.33
N LEU A 102 -12.40 -1.20 -27.42
CA LEU A 102 -12.99 -2.21 -28.31
C LEU A 102 -11.97 -3.20 -28.86
N SER A 103 -10.70 -2.81 -29.06
CA SER A 103 -9.67 -3.74 -29.56
C SER A 103 -9.33 -4.84 -28.55
N MET A 104 -9.62 -4.64 -27.27
CA MET A 104 -9.50 -5.69 -26.26
C MET A 104 -10.52 -6.81 -26.43
N ASN A 105 -11.62 -6.59 -27.17
CA ASN A 105 -12.56 -7.64 -27.57
C ASN A 105 -12.12 -8.44 -28.81
N GLN A 106 -10.91 -8.17 -29.34
CA GLN A 106 -10.36 -9.00 -30.41
C GLN A 106 -10.14 -10.42 -29.91
N GLU A 107 -10.79 -11.38 -30.57
CA GLU A 107 -10.59 -12.80 -30.32
C GLU A 107 -9.46 -13.37 -31.17
N VAL A 108 -8.54 -14.07 -30.52
CA VAL A 108 -7.49 -14.85 -31.19
C VAL A 108 -7.54 -16.27 -30.63
N ALA A 109 -7.74 -17.25 -31.52
CA ALA A 109 -7.90 -18.66 -31.15
C ALA A 109 -9.06 -18.95 -30.16
N GLY A 110 -10.12 -18.13 -30.19
CA GLY A 110 -11.33 -18.32 -29.38
C GLY A 110 -11.28 -17.68 -27.97
N GLU A 111 -10.26 -16.87 -27.69
CA GLU A 111 -10.14 -16.08 -26.46
C GLU A 111 -9.94 -14.62 -26.81
N SER A 112 -10.63 -13.71 -26.11
CA SER A 112 -10.44 -12.26 -26.30
C SER A 112 -9.19 -11.73 -25.56
N SER A 113 -8.63 -10.61 -26.00
CA SER A 113 -7.54 -9.93 -25.26
C SER A 113 -7.96 -9.57 -23.83
N PHE A 114 -9.24 -9.23 -23.63
CA PHE A 114 -9.82 -8.95 -22.32
C PHE A 114 -9.85 -10.21 -21.44
N ASP A 115 -10.21 -11.37 -21.98
CA ASP A 115 -10.17 -12.65 -21.25
C ASP A 115 -8.74 -13.00 -20.83
N LEU A 116 -7.77 -12.77 -21.71
CA LEU A 116 -6.34 -12.94 -21.38
C LEU A 116 -5.91 -11.99 -20.27
N ALA A 117 -6.25 -10.70 -20.37
CA ALA A 117 -5.99 -9.73 -19.31
C ALA A 117 -6.60 -10.17 -17.98
N ARG A 118 -7.86 -10.61 -17.99
CA ARG A 118 -8.55 -11.14 -16.81
C ARG A 118 -7.80 -12.32 -16.19
N SER A 119 -7.38 -13.30 -17.00
CA SER A 119 -6.63 -14.47 -16.50
C SER A 119 -5.30 -14.07 -15.86
N VAL A 120 -4.57 -13.13 -16.45
CA VAL A 120 -3.29 -12.62 -15.93
C VAL A 120 -3.49 -11.87 -14.61
N ILE A 121 -4.56 -11.07 -14.49
CA ILE A 121 -4.88 -10.38 -13.23
C ILE A 121 -5.22 -11.41 -12.15
N LEU A 122 -6.08 -12.38 -12.45
CA LEU A 122 -6.46 -13.42 -11.48
C LEU A 122 -5.24 -14.22 -11.01
N GLU A 123 -4.37 -14.65 -11.93
CA GLU A 123 -3.10 -15.33 -11.60
C GLU A 123 -2.23 -14.44 -10.71
N ARG A 124 -2.12 -13.14 -11.03
CA ARG A 124 -1.31 -12.21 -10.24
C ARG A 124 -1.89 -12.01 -8.85
N VAL A 125 -3.21 -11.86 -8.72
CA VAL A 125 -3.90 -11.71 -7.44
C VAL A 125 -3.72 -12.95 -6.57
N ASP A 126 -3.65 -14.16 -7.15
CA ASP A 126 -3.37 -15.39 -6.41
C ASP A 126 -1.95 -15.45 -5.83
N THR A 127 -0.99 -14.71 -6.40
CA THR A 127 0.36 -14.58 -5.86
C THR A 127 0.50 -13.51 -4.78
N LEU A 128 -0.50 -12.63 -4.63
CA LEU A 128 -0.48 -11.56 -3.64
C LEU A 128 -0.72 -12.09 -2.23
N ARG A 129 -0.22 -11.37 -1.24
CA ARG A 129 -0.43 -11.69 0.17
C ARG A 129 -1.71 -11.04 0.68
N GLN A 130 -2.21 -11.56 1.79
CA GLN A 130 -3.47 -11.11 2.40
C GLN A 130 -3.47 -9.63 2.81
N TRP A 131 -2.30 -9.03 3.01
CA TRP A 131 -2.12 -7.64 3.41
C TRP A 131 -1.71 -6.73 2.24
N ASP A 132 -1.59 -7.27 1.04
CA ASP A 132 -1.39 -6.46 -0.15
C ASP A 132 -2.74 -5.89 -0.56
N ALA A 133 -2.80 -4.59 -0.79
CA ALA A 133 -4.02 -3.93 -1.20
C ALA A 133 -4.09 -3.82 -2.72
N VAL A 134 -5.26 -4.10 -3.28
CA VAL A 134 -5.51 -4.06 -4.73
C VAL A 134 -6.52 -2.99 -5.07
N ALA A 135 -6.40 -2.44 -6.27
CA ALA A 135 -7.44 -1.61 -6.90
C ALA A 135 -7.44 -1.87 -8.40
N LEU A 136 -8.54 -1.53 -9.06
CA LEU A 136 -8.72 -1.74 -10.49
C LEU A 136 -9.18 -0.45 -11.16
N VAL A 137 -8.50 -0.10 -12.24
CA VAL A 137 -8.79 1.06 -13.08
C VAL A 137 -8.98 0.59 -14.52
N LEU A 138 -10.01 1.11 -15.17
CA LEU A 138 -10.27 0.93 -16.60
C LEU A 138 -9.77 2.16 -17.37
N ALA A 139 -8.84 1.92 -18.29
CA ALA A 139 -8.20 2.91 -19.15
C ALA A 139 -9.10 3.28 -20.36
N ARG A 140 -10.22 3.94 -20.06
CA ARG A 140 -11.17 4.51 -21.03
C ARG A 140 -11.31 6.01 -20.81
N SER A 141 -12.06 6.70 -21.68
CA SER A 141 -12.43 8.11 -21.49
C SER A 141 -13.95 8.24 -21.28
N PRO A 142 -14.41 8.74 -20.11
CA PRO A 142 -13.60 9.06 -18.92
C PRO A 142 -13.08 7.80 -18.21
N ALA A 143 -11.91 7.89 -17.58
CA ALA A 143 -11.37 6.79 -16.78
C ALA A 143 -12.33 6.44 -15.62
N THR A 144 -12.40 5.16 -15.28
CA THR A 144 -13.26 4.68 -14.19
C THR A 144 -12.51 3.65 -13.36
N ALA A 145 -12.73 3.63 -12.06
CA ALA A 145 -12.20 2.59 -11.19
C ALA A 145 -13.37 1.77 -10.62
N PRO A 146 -13.62 0.55 -11.13
CA PRO A 146 -14.63 -0.33 -10.55
C PRO A 146 -14.34 -0.70 -9.09
N VAL A 147 -13.05 -0.79 -8.74
CA VAL A 147 -12.57 -0.91 -7.36
C VAL A 147 -11.77 0.38 -7.06
N PRO A 148 -12.44 1.44 -6.59
CA PRO A 148 -11.86 2.79 -6.49
C PRO A 148 -10.95 2.98 -5.26
N GLU A 149 -11.10 2.14 -4.24
CA GLU A 149 -10.30 2.20 -3.02
C GLU A 149 -9.35 1.00 -2.96
N LEU A 150 -8.16 1.22 -2.39
CA LEU A 150 -7.21 0.15 -2.12
C LEU A 150 -7.77 -0.77 -1.05
N THR A 151 -8.15 -1.98 -1.44
CA THR A 151 -8.74 -2.99 -0.56
C THR A 151 -7.80 -4.18 -0.37
N GLU A 152 -7.65 -4.65 0.86
CA GLU A 152 -6.98 -5.91 1.17
C GLU A 152 -7.88 -7.11 0.86
N ASP A 153 -9.19 -6.88 0.67
CA ASP A 153 -10.13 -7.91 0.25
C ASP A 153 -10.05 -8.12 -1.27
N HIS A 154 -9.21 -9.08 -1.66
CA HIS A 154 -9.05 -9.46 -3.06
C HIS A 154 -10.32 -10.09 -3.65
N GLY A 155 -11.31 -10.45 -2.83
CA GLY A 155 -12.58 -11.03 -3.28
C GLY A 155 -13.43 -10.05 -4.10
N GLU A 156 -13.41 -8.76 -3.75
CA GLU A 156 -14.13 -7.72 -4.49
C GLU A 156 -13.63 -7.60 -5.94
N LEU A 157 -12.31 -7.57 -6.12
CA LEU A 157 -11.69 -7.55 -7.43
C LEU A 157 -12.01 -8.82 -8.24
N ARG A 158 -11.94 -10.00 -7.61
CA ARG A 158 -12.27 -11.26 -8.28
C ARG A 158 -13.73 -11.30 -8.74
N ALA A 159 -14.65 -10.92 -7.86
CA ALA A 159 -16.07 -10.90 -8.17
C ALA A 159 -16.37 -9.98 -9.36
N TRP A 160 -15.77 -8.78 -9.39
CA TRP A 160 -15.94 -7.87 -10.52
C TRP A 160 -15.38 -8.45 -11.83
N LEU A 161 -14.18 -9.06 -11.78
CA LEU A 161 -13.56 -9.67 -12.95
C LEU A 161 -14.37 -10.84 -13.50
N GLU A 162 -14.99 -11.64 -12.64
CA GLU A 162 -15.86 -12.75 -13.04
C GLU A 162 -17.18 -12.28 -13.66
N GLU A 163 -17.71 -11.12 -13.23
CA GLU A 163 -18.91 -10.50 -13.80
C GLU A 163 -18.64 -9.77 -15.13
N ALA A 164 -17.43 -9.24 -15.31
CA ALA A 164 -17.04 -8.53 -16.52
C ALA A 164 -16.92 -9.48 -17.73
N GLU A 165 -17.90 -9.45 -18.63
CA GLU A 165 -17.93 -10.31 -19.83
C GLU A 165 -17.03 -9.80 -20.97
N ALA A 166 -16.91 -8.48 -21.17
CA ALA A 166 -16.17 -7.89 -22.29
C ALA A 166 -15.67 -6.48 -21.99
N ALA A 167 -14.69 -6.01 -22.77
CA ALA A 167 -14.26 -4.63 -22.75
C ALA A 167 -15.31 -3.71 -23.39
N SER A 168 -15.31 -2.45 -22.95
CA SER A 168 -16.26 -1.44 -23.40
C SER A 168 -15.97 -0.95 -24.82
N SER A 169 -17.01 -0.41 -25.47
CA SER A 169 -16.88 0.28 -26.76
C SER A 169 -16.43 1.74 -26.64
N ARG A 170 -15.90 2.16 -25.48
CA ARG A 170 -15.47 3.54 -25.25
C ARG A 170 -14.09 3.81 -25.86
N SER A 171 -13.80 5.08 -26.09
CA SER A 171 -12.45 5.52 -26.49
C SER A 171 -11.46 5.24 -25.36
N GLY A 172 -10.31 4.69 -25.71
CA GLY A 172 -9.23 4.41 -24.76
C GLY A 172 -8.53 5.68 -24.31
N SER A 173 -8.14 5.72 -23.04
CA SER A 173 -7.27 6.78 -22.50
C SER A 173 -6.41 6.20 -21.39
N LEU A 174 -5.27 5.64 -21.78
CA LEU A 174 -4.34 5.07 -20.81
C LEU A 174 -3.78 6.13 -19.86
N VAL A 175 -3.62 7.37 -20.32
CA VAL A 175 -3.11 8.47 -19.48
C VAL A 175 -4.12 8.87 -18.40
N GLU A 176 -5.41 8.93 -18.70
CA GLU A 176 -6.44 9.17 -17.69
C GLU A 176 -6.50 8.01 -16.67
N GLY A 177 -6.43 6.76 -17.16
CA GLY A 177 -6.39 5.58 -16.29
C GLY A 177 -5.17 5.59 -15.35
N LEU A 178 -4.00 5.93 -15.87
CA LEU A 178 -2.79 6.06 -15.06
C LEU A 178 -2.86 7.23 -14.07
N ARG A 179 -3.51 8.33 -14.44
CA ARG A 179 -3.71 9.46 -13.52
C ARG A 179 -4.58 9.05 -12.34
N LEU A 180 -5.69 8.36 -12.62
CA LEU A 180 -6.56 7.81 -11.59
C LEU A 180 -5.82 6.78 -10.72
N ALA A 181 -4.99 5.92 -11.31
CA ALA A 181 -4.13 5.00 -10.55
C ALA A 181 -3.13 5.73 -9.64
N ALA A 182 -2.53 6.82 -10.11
CA ALA A 182 -1.65 7.65 -9.30
C ALA A 182 -2.39 8.29 -8.11
N GLU A 183 -3.61 8.79 -8.33
CA GLU A 183 -4.47 9.32 -7.26
C GLU A 183 -4.79 8.25 -6.21
N ILE A 184 -5.17 7.04 -6.64
CA ILE A 184 -5.42 5.90 -5.74
C ILE A 184 -4.16 5.55 -4.93
N HIS A 185 -2.99 5.50 -5.56
CA HIS A 185 -1.72 5.26 -4.88
C HIS A 185 -1.36 6.36 -3.86
N GLU A 186 -1.71 7.62 -4.13
CA GLU A 186 -1.46 8.74 -3.22
C GLU A 186 -2.36 8.71 -1.98
N LEU A 187 -3.60 8.24 -2.12
CA LEU A 187 -4.51 8.01 -1.01
C LEU A 187 -4.07 6.79 -0.16
N GLY A 188 -3.44 5.81 -0.79
CA GLY A 188 -2.86 4.63 -0.16
C GLY A 188 -1.72 4.94 0.82
N GLN A 189 -1.65 4.15 1.90
CA GLN A 189 -0.61 4.24 2.93
C GLN A 189 0.50 3.18 2.77
N GLN A 190 0.38 2.32 1.76
CA GLN A 190 1.29 1.21 1.53
C GLN A 190 2.68 1.72 1.11
N PRO A 191 3.76 1.17 1.68
CA PRO A 191 5.12 1.60 1.38
C PRO A 191 5.58 1.26 -0.05
N VAL A 192 5.04 0.20 -0.63
CA VAL A 192 5.34 -0.23 -1.99
C VAL A 192 4.16 0.11 -2.89
N ARG A 193 4.42 0.78 -4.01
CA ARG A 193 3.42 1.13 -5.03
C ARG A 193 3.78 0.45 -6.33
N ARG A 194 2.86 -0.36 -6.86
CA ARG A 194 3.02 -1.06 -8.13
C ARG A 194 1.80 -0.81 -9.00
N THR A 195 2.04 -0.31 -10.20
CA THR A 195 1.01 -0.20 -11.24
C THR A 195 1.27 -1.28 -12.28
N VAL A 196 0.27 -2.12 -12.55
CA VAL A 196 0.33 -3.16 -13.59
C VAL A 196 -0.63 -2.76 -14.70
N ILE A 197 -0.09 -2.48 -15.88
CA ILE A 197 -0.85 -2.09 -17.06
C ILE A 197 -1.09 -3.32 -17.92
N LEU A 198 -2.35 -3.61 -18.26
CA LEU A 198 -2.74 -4.66 -19.19
C LEU A 198 -3.36 -4.03 -20.43
N THR A 199 -2.75 -4.24 -21.58
CA THR A 199 -3.19 -3.66 -22.86
C THR A 199 -2.84 -4.60 -24.00
N ASP A 200 -3.54 -4.48 -25.12
CA ASP A 200 -3.17 -5.08 -26.39
C ASP A 200 -2.11 -4.24 -27.14
N ASN A 201 -1.62 -3.15 -26.52
CA ASN A 201 -0.62 -2.24 -27.08
C ASN A 201 -1.02 -1.64 -28.44
N THR A 202 -2.32 -1.50 -28.70
CA THR A 202 -2.82 -0.82 -29.89
C THR A 202 -2.59 0.69 -29.78
N ALA A 203 -2.19 1.34 -30.87
CA ALA A 203 -1.89 2.78 -30.87
C ALA A 203 -3.07 3.67 -30.43
N GLY A 204 -4.30 3.16 -30.51
CA GLY A 204 -5.51 3.84 -30.05
C GLY A 204 -5.55 4.07 -28.55
N ALA A 205 -5.06 3.13 -27.74
CA ALA A 205 -5.07 3.22 -26.28
C ALA A 205 -4.14 4.32 -25.73
N TRP A 206 -3.07 4.60 -26.47
CA TRP A 206 -2.05 5.60 -26.13
C TRP A 206 -2.36 7.01 -26.63
N ARG A 207 -3.44 7.19 -27.42
CA ARG A 207 -3.84 8.51 -27.89
C ARG A 207 -4.37 9.32 -26.72
N THR A 208 -3.62 10.34 -26.33
CA THR A 208 -4.07 11.30 -25.34
C THR A 208 -3.90 12.73 -25.83
N THR A 209 -4.77 13.60 -25.34
CA THR A 209 -4.58 15.06 -25.41
C THR A 209 -4.07 15.62 -24.08
N GLU A 210 -3.98 14.77 -23.05
CA GLU A 210 -3.53 15.16 -21.71
C GLU A 210 -2.01 15.21 -21.58
N SER A 211 -1.53 16.05 -20.67
CA SER A 211 -0.12 16.11 -20.31
C SER A 211 0.30 14.87 -19.52
N ILE A 212 1.41 14.27 -19.91
CA ILE A 212 2.05 13.13 -19.23
C ILE A 212 3.06 13.63 -18.16
N GLU A 213 3.23 14.94 -18.02
CA GLU A 213 4.15 15.52 -17.03
C GLU A 213 3.77 15.11 -15.59
N ASN A 214 4.76 14.66 -14.83
CA ASN A 214 4.66 14.23 -13.42
C ASN A 214 3.91 12.92 -13.15
N LEU A 215 3.35 12.24 -14.16
CA LEU A 215 2.62 10.98 -13.99
C LEU A 215 3.47 9.90 -13.30
N GLY A 216 4.77 9.83 -13.64
CA GLY A 216 5.69 8.83 -13.09
C GLY A 216 6.00 8.95 -11.59
N ARG A 217 5.68 10.06 -10.92
CA ARG A 217 5.97 10.20 -9.48
C ARG A 217 4.94 9.51 -8.58
N GLY A 218 3.68 9.42 -9.03
CA GLY A 218 2.59 8.84 -8.25
C GLY A 218 2.46 7.31 -8.40
N LEU A 219 2.85 6.79 -9.57
CA LEU A 219 2.61 5.40 -9.98
C LEU A 219 3.52 4.34 -9.33
N GLY A 220 4.67 4.73 -8.79
CA GLY A 220 5.66 3.77 -8.28
C GLY A 220 6.27 2.92 -9.39
N THR A 221 6.39 1.60 -9.17
CA THR A 221 6.92 0.68 -10.19
C THR A 221 5.83 0.35 -11.21
N VAL A 222 6.08 0.66 -12.48
CA VAL A 222 5.16 0.38 -13.58
C VAL A 222 5.62 -0.86 -14.34
N GLU A 223 4.75 -1.86 -14.43
CA GLU A 223 4.88 -3.05 -15.26
C GLU A 223 3.86 -2.96 -16.40
N VAL A 224 4.29 -3.16 -17.64
CA VAL A 224 3.38 -3.19 -18.80
C VAL A 224 3.33 -4.61 -19.33
N ILE A 225 2.14 -5.19 -19.35
CA ILE A 225 1.87 -6.52 -19.87
C ILE A 225 1.09 -6.36 -21.18
N ASP A 226 1.76 -6.67 -22.28
CA ASP A 226 1.12 -6.82 -23.58
C ASP A 226 0.52 -8.23 -23.66
N VAL A 227 -0.80 -8.31 -23.55
CA VAL A 227 -1.54 -9.59 -23.50
C VAL A 227 -1.52 -10.33 -24.85
N MET A 228 -1.12 -9.65 -25.92
CA MET A 228 -1.05 -10.19 -27.27
C MET A 228 0.39 -10.36 -27.79
N ALA A 229 1.42 -10.14 -26.96
CA ALA A 229 2.82 -10.18 -27.38
C ALA A 229 3.24 -11.48 -28.09
N ASP A 230 2.74 -12.63 -27.61
CA ASP A 230 3.06 -13.96 -28.15
C ASP A 230 2.08 -14.42 -29.24
N ARG A 231 1.08 -13.61 -29.59
CA ARG A 231 0.05 -13.93 -30.59
C ARG A 231 0.21 -13.01 -31.82
N PRO A 232 0.79 -13.49 -32.93
CA PRO A 232 1.01 -12.64 -34.11
C PRO A 232 -0.32 -12.14 -34.67
N ARG A 233 -0.39 -10.83 -34.91
CA ARG A 233 -1.57 -10.16 -35.47
C ARG A 233 -1.63 -10.40 -36.96
N GLU A 234 -2.52 -11.29 -37.39
CA GLU A 234 -2.92 -11.35 -38.80
C GLU A 234 -3.83 -10.16 -39.17
N ASN A 235 -4.04 -9.92 -40.46
CA ASN A 235 -5.00 -8.92 -40.89
C ASN A 235 -6.41 -9.34 -40.44
N VAL A 236 -6.97 -8.63 -39.46
CA VAL A 236 -8.29 -8.93 -38.91
C VAL A 236 -9.36 -8.07 -39.60
N ALA A 237 -10.56 -8.63 -39.78
CA ALA A 237 -11.73 -7.92 -40.28
C ALA A 237 -12.80 -7.85 -39.19
N ILE A 238 -13.61 -6.78 -39.20
CA ILE A 238 -14.82 -6.70 -38.36
C ILE A 238 -15.85 -7.64 -38.99
N VAL A 239 -16.14 -8.75 -38.31
CA VAL A 239 -17.08 -9.78 -38.79
C VAL A 239 -18.52 -9.52 -38.34
N ASP A 240 -18.71 -8.82 -37.23
CA ASP A 240 -20.01 -8.42 -36.70
C ASP A 240 -19.87 -7.17 -35.82
N ALA A 241 -20.94 -6.38 -35.69
CA ALA A 241 -21.00 -5.23 -34.80
C ALA A 241 -22.44 -5.02 -34.32
N GLY A 242 -22.68 -5.27 -33.03
CA GLY A 242 -23.97 -5.02 -32.37
C GLY A 242 -23.97 -3.70 -31.60
N TYR A 243 -25.13 -3.05 -31.52
CA TYR A 243 -25.37 -1.92 -30.62
C TYR A 243 -26.37 -2.35 -29.56
N GLN A 244 -25.97 -2.31 -28.29
CA GLN A 244 -26.87 -2.49 -27.15
C GLN A 244 -27.03 -1.15 -26.44
N GLU A 245 -28.23 -0.60 -26.51
CA GLU A 245 -28.60 0.62 -25.81
C GLU A 245 -28.82 0.30 -24.33
N SER A 246 -27.93 0.77 -23.45
CA SER A 246 -28.17 0.71 -22.01
C SER A 246 -29.28 1.68 -21.66
N VAL A 247 -30.51 1.17 -21.52
CA VAL A 247 -31.66 1.94 -21.06
C VAL A 247 -31.40 2.37 -19.62
N GLU A 248 -30.94 3.59 -19.41
CA GLU A 248 -31.01 4.25 -18.11
C GLU A 248 -32.51 4.40 -17.76
N ALA A 249 -32.97 3.59 -16.81
CA ALA A 249 -34.28 3.73 -16.21
C ALA A 249 -34.34 5.07 -15.46
N SER A 250 -34.80 6.09 -16.17
CA SER A 250 -35.29 7.34 -15.58
C SER A 250 -36.62 7.05 -14.86
N GLU A 251 -36.58 6.47 -13.66
CA GLU A 251 -37.69 6.55 -12.72
C GLU A 251 -37.64 7.93 -12.04
N HIS A 252 -38.32 8.90 -12.68
CA HIS A 252 -38.97 9.99 -11.98
C HIS A 252 -40.45 9.64 -11.90
N ASP A 253 -40.94 9.35 -10.70
CA ASP A 253 -42.24 9.80 -10.19
C ASP A 253 -42.29 9.69 -8.66
#